data_AF-A0A3C0BEM4-F1
#
_entry.id   AF-A0A3C0BEM4-F1
#
_cell.length_a   1.000
_cell.length_b   1.000
_cell.length_c   1.000
_cell.angle_alpha   90.00
_cell.angle_beta   90.00
_cell.angle_gamma   90.00
#
_symmetry.space_group_name_H-M   'P 1'
#
loop_
_entity.id
_entity.type
_entity.pdbx_description
1 polymer ?
#
loop_
_entity_poly.entity_id
_entity_poly.type
_entity_poly.pdbx_seq_one_letter_code
_entity_poly.pdbx_strand_id
1 'polypeptide(L)'
;VKTEETILLFSAGSYSELAFSGIHIISPELLKHFPPEDKFSIMQTYLSLARHHNITGFRDNTDYWLDAGKPEALAQAHEIIQKIKF
;
A
#
# COMPACT_ATOMS: atom_id res chain seq x y z
N VAL A 1 -18.59 -0.78 1.16
CA VAL A 1 -18.62 0.44 0.32
C VAL A 1 -17.19 0.91 0.21
N LYS A 2 -16.57 0.88 -0.97
CA LYS A 2 -15.28 1.58 -1.17
C LYS A 2 -15.63 3.06 -1.19
N THR A 3 -15.20 3.80 -0.17
CA THR A 3 -15.37 5.24 -0.13
C THR A 3 -14.40 5.84 -1.16
N GLU A 4 -14.93 6.63 -2.11
CA GLU A 4 -14.15 7.41 -3.09
C GLU A 4 -13.55 8.66 -2.41
N GLU A 5 -12.88 8.46 -1.28
CA GLU A 5 -12.31 9.54 -0.48
C GLU A 5 -10.88 9.82 -0.93
N THR A 6 -10.67 11.02 -1.49
CA THR A 6 -9.34 11.54 -1.79
C THR A 6 -8.84 12.36 -0.61
N ILE A 7 -7.72 11.95 -0.02
CA ILE A 7 -7.06 12.67 1.09
C ILE A 7 -5.75 13.26 0.58
N LEU A 8 -5.71 14.59 0.48
CA LEU A 8 -4.52 15.34 0.08
C LEU A 8 -3.91 16.04 1.30
N LEU A 9 -2.66 15.70 1.61
CA LEU A 9 -1.90 16.36 2.69
C LEU A 9 -1.34 17.71 2.25
N PHE A 10 -1.05 17.83 0.96
CA PHE A 10 -0.50 19.03 0.33
C PHE A 10 -1.34 19.35 -0.92
N SER A 11 -1.25 20.58 -1.41
CA SER A 11 -1.77 20.95 -2.73
C SER A 11 -0.58 21.22 -3.65
N ALA A 12 -0.07 20.18 -4.29
CA ALA A 12 0.98 20.24 -5.29
C ALA A 12 0.34 20.34 -6.68
N GLY A 13 1.06 20.95 -7.63
CA GLY A 13 0.56 21.14 -8.99
C GLY A 13 0.36 19.86 -9.80
N SER A 14 0.95 18.73 -9.38
CA SER A 14 0.71 17.42 -9.97
C SER A 14 1.02 16.28 -9.00
N TYR A 15 0.33 15.15 -9.17
CA TYR A 15 0.54 13.92 -8.42
C TYR A 15 0.63 12.73 -9.38
N SER A 16 1.37 11.71 -8.96
CA SER A 16 1.32 10.39 -9.61
C SER A 16 0.51 9.46 -8.73
N GLU A 17 -0.63 9.00 -9.24
CA GLU A 17 -1.46 8.02 -8.56
C GLU A 17 -0.82 6.64 -8.68
N LEU A 18 -0.52 6.03 -7.54
CA LEU A 18 0.05 4.69 -7.44
C LEU A 18 -0.81 3.87 -6.47
N ALA A 19 -0.99 2.59 -6.77
CA ALA A 19 -1.63 1.65 -5.85
C ALA A 19 -0.64 1.21 -4.75
N PHE A 20 -1.12 1.05 -3.53
CA PHE A 20 -0.33 0.42 -2.47
C PHE A 20 -0.30 -1.10 -2.67
N SER A 21 0.90 -1.67 -2.84
CA SER A 21 1.10 -3.08 -3.17
C SER A 21 0.86 -4.05 -2.00
N GLY A 22 0.64 -3.54 -0.79
CA GLY A 22 0.58 -4.34 0.44
C GLY A 22 1.96 -4.72 1.00
N ILE A 23 3.05 -4.35 0.31
CA ILE A 23 4.42 -4.58 0.76
C ILE A 23 4.99 -3.25 1.26
N HIS A 24 5.53 -3.25 2.47
CA HIS A 24 6.22 -2.09 3.02
C HIS A 24 7.42 -2.51 3.86
N ILE A 25 8.36 -1.58 4.04
CA ILE A 25 9.44 -1.70 4.99
C ILE A 25 9.20 -0.62 6.04
N ILE A 26 9.18 -0.99 7.32
CA ILE A 26 8.89 -0.07 8.41
C ILE A 26 10.05 -0.01 9.39
N SER A 27 10.29 1.18 9.95
CA SER A 27 11.03 1.29 11.20
C SER A 27 10.18 0.75 12.34
N PRO A 28 10.72 -0.05 13.27
CA PRO A 28 9.99 -0.47 14.47
C PRO A 28 9.45 0.69 15.32
N GLU A 29 10.03 1.89 15.17
CA GLU A 29 9.51 3.12 15.79
C GLU A 29 8.06 3.40 15.41
N LEU A 30 7.63 3.04 14.20
CA LEU A 30 6.25 3.22 13.72
C LEU A 30 5.22 2.63 14.68
N LEU A 31 5.55 1.52 15.36
CA LEU A 31 4.64 0.85 16.28
C LEU A 31 4.22 1.74 17.46
N LYS A 32 5.08 2.69 17.87
CA LYS A 32 4.78 3.67 18.93
C LYS A 32 3.78 4.73 18.50
N HIS A 33 3.55 4.86 17.19
CA HIS A 33 2.62 5.81 16.59
C HIS A 33 1.31 5.15 16.15
N PHE A 34 1.11 3.87 16.47
CA PHE A 34 -0.14 3.21 16.17
C PHE A 34 -1.29 3.83 16.95
N PRO A 35 -2.45 4.02 16.30
CA PRO A 35 -3.65 4.48 16.99
C PRO A 35 -4.02 3.52 18.14
N PRO A 36 -4.63 4.01 19.23
CA PRO A 36 -5.00 3.18 20.37
C PRO A 36 -6.15 2.20 20.07
N GLU A 37 -6.83 2.34 18.93
CA GLU A 37 -7.92 1.46 18.50
C GLU A 37 -7.42 0.06 18.09
N ASP A 38 -8.19 -0.97 18.46
CA ASP A 38 -7.87 -2.36 18.11
C ASP A 38 -7.83 -2.62 16.59
N LYS A 39 -8.54 -1.80 15.80
CA LYS A 39 -8.58 -1.88 14.35
C LYS A 39 -8.45 -0.49 13.74
N PHE A 40 -7.42 -0.30 12.93
CA PHE A 40 -7.17 0.95 12.22
C PHE A 40 -6.71 0.70 10.77
N SER A 41 -6.73 1.76 9.96
CA SER A 41 -6.22 1.73 8.59
C SER A 41 -4.76 2.18 8.56
N ILE A 42 -3.87 1.30 8.12
CA ILE A 42 -2.44 1.64 7.97
C ILE A 42 -2.22 2.80 6.99
N MET A 43 -3.07 2.93 5.96
CA MET A 43 -3.01 4.05 5.02
C MET A 43 -3.29 5.39 5.72
N GLN A 44 -4.29 5.43 6.60
CA GLN A 44 -4.61 6.64 7.36
C GLN A 44 -3.49 6.98 8.34
N THR A 45 -2.89 5.97 8.98
CA THR A 45 -1.71 6.14 9.84
C THR A 45 -0.55 6.78 9.07
N TYR A 46 -0.23 6.27 7.88
CA TYR A 46 0.83 6.85 7.05
C TYR A 46 0.52 8.27 6.61
N LEU A 47 -0.69 8.56 6.14
CA LEU A 47 -1.05 9.91 5.73
C LEU A 47 -0.93 10.90 6.91
N SER A 48 -1.42 10.53 8.10
CA SER A 48 -1.32 11.41 9.27
C SER A 48 0.12 11.69 9.67
N LEU A 49 0.98 10.66 9.67
CA LEU A 49 2.39 10.75 10.07
C LEU A 49 3.26 11.44 9.02
N ALA A 50 2.93 11.37 7.73
CA ALA A 50 3.69 11.99 6.64
C ALA A 50 3.80 13.52 6.77
N ARG A 51 2.99 14.15 7.63
CA ARG A 51 3.12 15.57 8.00
C ARG A 51 4.38 15.88 8.81
N HIS A 52 4.87 14.93 9.58
CA HIS A 52 5.95 15.15 10.56
C HIS A 52 7.09 14.14 10.44
N HIS A 53 6.90 13.04 9.71
CA HIS A 53 7.85 11.96 9.51
C HIS A 53 8.06 11.70 8.02
N ASN A 54 9.26 11.25 7.67
CA ASN A 54 9.56 10.88 6.30
C ASN A 54 8.89 9.54 5.95
N ILE A 55 7.90 9.58 5.06
CA ILE A 55 7.23 8.40 4.51
C ILE A 55 7.34 8.49 2.99
N THR A 56 8.07 7.55 2.39
CA THR A 56 8.39 7.55 0.96
C THR A 56 7.82 6.31 0.27
N GLY A 57 7.42 6.47 -0.98
CA GLY A 57 7.03 5.35 -1.83
C GLY A 57 8.23 4.72 -2.56
N PHE A 58 8.18 3.41 -2.77
CA PHE A 58 9.03 2.71 -3.72
C PHE A 58 8.16 2.21 -4.87
N ARG A 59 8.50 2.57 -6.11
CA ARG A 59 7.78 2.08 -7.29
C ARG A 59 8.33 0.72 -7.68
N ASP A 60 7.53 -0.30 -7.40
CA ASP A 60 7.76 -1.65 -7.88
C ASP A 60 7.47 -1.71 -9.40
N ASN A 61 8.46 -2.16 -10.18
CA ASN A 61 8.36 -2.37 -11.62
C ASN A 61 8.59 -3.83 -11.98
N THR A 62 8.38 -4.75 -11.03
CA THR A 62 8.42 -6.18 -11.30
C THR A 62 7.32 -6.58 -12.26
N ASP A 63 7.58 -7.62 -13.05
CA ASP A 63 6.64 -8.09 -14.08
C ASP A 63 5.38 -8.75 -13.49
N TYR A 64 5.45 -9.14 -12.20
CA TYR A 64 4.43 -9.96 -11.55
C TYR A 64 4.06 -9.40 -10.18
N TRP A 65 2.82 -8.92 -10.06
CA TRP A 65 2.17 -8.60 -8.79
C TRP A 65 0.68 -8.89 -8.93
N LEU A 66 0.06 -9.43 -7.87
CA LEU A 66 -1.38 -9.76 -7.86
C LEU A 66 -1.96 -9.71 -6.44
N ASP A 67 -3.09 -9.01 -6.28
CA ASP A 67 -3.94 -9.12 -5.08
C ASP A 67 -4.82 -10.38 -5.18
N ALA A 68 -4.43 -11.43 -4.45
CA ALA A 68 -5.09 -12.73 -4.45
C ALA A 68 -6.28 -12.83 -3.46
N GLY A 69 -6.96 -11.73 -3.17
CA GLY A 69 -8.07 -11.69 -2.20
C GLY A 69 -9.40 -12.33 -2.64
N LYS A 70 -9.51 -12.87 -3.86
CA LYS A 70 -10.73 -13.51 -4.40
C LYS A 70 -10.42 -14.87 -5.06
N PRO A 71 -11.37 -15.81 -5.09
CA PRO A 71 -11.16 -17.12 -5.71
C PRO A 71 -10.67 -17.04 -7.17
N GLU A 72 -11.19 -16.10 -7.96
CA GLU A 72 -10.81 -15.94 -9.37
C GLU A 72 -9.35 -15.50 -9.53
N ALA A 73 -8.82 -14.75 -8.55
CA ALA A 73 -7.42 -14.32 -8.56
C ALA A 73 -6.46 -15.50 -8.31
N LEU A 74 -6.89 -16.58 -7.68
CA LEU A 74 -6.05 -17.76 -7.47
C LEU A 74 -5.69 -18.47 -8.78
N ALA A 75 -6.63 -18.53 -9.73
CA ALA A 75 -6.35 -19.06 -11.07
C ALA A 75 -5.29 -18.22 -11.80
N GLN A 76 -5.39 -16.89 -11.71
CA GLN A 76 -4.41 -15.96 -12.28
C GLN A 76 -3.03 -16.11 -11.61
N ALA A 77 -2.99 -16.28 -10.29
CA ALA A 77 -1.75 -16.56 -9.57
C ALA A 77 -1.08 -17.85 -10.06
N HIS A 78 -1.87 -18.88 -10.34
CA HIS A 78 -1.36 -20.14 -10.90
C HIS A 78 -0.74 -19.95 -12.30
N GLU A 79 -1.36 -19.14 -13.16
CA GLU A 79 -0.78 -18.83 -14.47
C GLU A 79 0.52 -18.01 -14.36
N ILE A 80 0.59 -17.08 -13.40
CA ILE A 80 1.79 -16.29 -13.15
C ILE A 80 2.94 -17.18 -12.70
N ILE A 81 2.71 -18.07 -11.73
CA ILE A 81 3.80 -18.89 -11.16
C ILE A 81 4.41 -19.86 -12.18
N GLN A 82 3.64 -20.32 -13.18
CA GLN A 82 4.16 -21.11 -14.29
C GLN A 82 5.11 -20.34 -15.20
N LYS A 83 5.03 -19.00 -15.23
CA LYS A 83 5.88 -18.12 -16.05
C LYS A 83 7.14 -17.67 -15.32
N ILE A 84 7.15 -17.75 -13.98
CA ILE A 84 8.32 -17.42 -13.16
C ILE A 84 9.41 -18.48 -13.37
N LYS A 85 10.59 -18.05 -13.80
CA LYS A 85 11.79 -18.89 -13.86
C LYS A 85 12.72 -18.51 -12.72
N PHE A 86 13.19 -19.50 -11.98
CA PHE A 86 14.19 -19.35 -10.92
C PHE A 86 15.59 -19.69 -11.46
#